data_AF-K1RXP1-F1
#
_entry.id   AF-K1RXP1-F1
#
_cell.length_a   1.000
_cell.length_b   1.000
_cell.length_c   1.000
_cell.angle_alpha   90.00
_cell.angle_beta   90.00
_cell.angle_gamma   90.00
#
_symmetry.space_group_name_H-M   'P 1'
#
loop_
_entity.id
_entity.type
_entity.pdbx_description
1 polymer ?
#
loop_
_entity_poly.entity_id
_entity_poly.type
_entity_poly.pdbx_seq_one_letter_code
_entity_poly.pdbx_strand_id
1 'polypeptide(L)'
;MGDFKLGTTSYLPIDNEMTYRDMRTGELKQTSLYDACLNKSSEVTLMNNYRFDNGLNWKATLKYDHSRGAMVYQSPMSIIDLKSAANQGVYNYMYRDIDGQTKAYDGQYVQTRMSCLNAGKIDEALFTTELSKKFRTSTFRLGVNEWFYHIDYCSNTTMYDQSVPSDGSYALRVWDANQRTGYFYDFNKNASEYYKGSENKLALYFTHDWDVTNKLNLYYGARLEWQKLKGENAAVKNAKGEFVGRFADYYLGATAPD
;
A
#
# COMPACT_ATOMS: atom_id res chain seq x y z
N MET A 1 25.35 11.17 -26.56
CA MET A 1 25.00 10.34 -25.39
C MET A 1 25.23 11.21 -24.18
N GLY A 2 24.22 11.42 -23.34
CA GLY A 2 24.31 12.34 -22.21
C GLY A 2 25.22 11.83 -21.10
N ASP A 3 25.67 12.72 -20.22
CA ASP A 3 26.59 12.45 -19.10
C ASP A 3 25.92 11.70 -17.92
N PHE A 4 24.87 10.93 -18.19
CA PHE A 4 24.12 10.17 -17.19
C PHE A 4 24.95 8.98 -16.69
N LYS A 5 25.38 9.02 -15.43
CA LYS A 5 26.22 7.98 -14.81
C LYS A 5 25.37 7.03 -13.99
N LEU A 6 25.19 5.80 -14.49
CA LEU A 6 24.51 4.72 -13.79
C LEU A 6 25.01 4.60 -12.34
N GLY A 7 24.09 4.57 -11.39
CA GLY A 7 24.37 4.39 -9.96
C GLY A 7 24.78 5.65 -9.19
N THR A 8 25.01 6.80 -9.85
CA THR A 8 25.37 8.07 -9.18
C THR A 8 24.48 9.25 -9.56
N THR A 9 23.73 9.15 -10.66
CA THR A 9 22.74 10.16 -11.07
C THR A 9 21.31 9.66 -10.82
N SER A 10 20.45 10.54 -10.33
CA SER A 10 19.00 10.28 -10.20
C SER A 10 18.26 10.86 -11.38
N TYR A 11 17.28 10.11 -11.90
CA TYR A 11 16.37 10.59 -12.94
C TYR A 11 15.01 11.02 -12.37
N LEU A 12 14.93 11.21 -11.06
CA LEU A 12 13.79 11.81 -10.38
C LEU A 12 13.98 13.33 -10.25
N PRO A 13 12.88 14.10 -10.12
CA PRO A 13 12.98 15.53 -9.93
C PRO A 13 13.76 15.90 -8.67
N ILE A 14 14.41 17.06 -8.69
CA ILE A 14 15.12 17.61 -7.52
C ILE A 14 14.18 17.78 -6.30
N ASP A 15 12.94 18.15 -6.57
CA ASP A 15 11.90 18.34 -5.55
C ASP A 15 11.30 16.99 -5.14
N ASN A 16 11.31 16.69 -3.84
CA ASN A 16 10.77 15.43 -3.31
C ASN A 16 9.29 15.50 -2.95
N GLU A 17 8.64 16.66 -3.06
CA GLU A 17 7.25 16.85 -2.67
C GLU A 17 6.29 16.37 -3.75
N MET A 18 5.12 15.85 -3.38
CA MET A 18 4.06 15.45 -4.29
C MET A 18 2.74 16.00 -3.80
N THR A 19 1.98 16.63 -4.70
CA THR A 19 0.56 16.91 -4.47
C THR A 19 -0.26 15.71 -4.93
N TYR A 20 -1.25 15.30 -4.14
CA TYR A 20 -2.19 14.24 -4.50
C TYR A 20 -3.58 14.57 -3.96
N ARG A 21 -4.62 14.02 -4.59
CA ARG A 21 -5.96 14.03 -4.02
C ARG A 21 -6.13 12.79 -3.15
N ASP A 22 -6.44 12.99 -1.88
CA ASP A 22 -6.71 11.91 -0.95
C ASP A 22 -8.02 11.21 -1.35
N MET A 23 -7.92 9.96 -1.80
CA MET A 23 -9.07 9.17 -2.26
C MET A 23 -10.14 8.99 -1.18
N ARG A 24 -9.81 9.05 0.11
CA ARG A 24 -10.80 8.86 1.18
C ARG A 24 -11.63 10.12 1.43
N THR A 25 -11.00 11.28 1.32
CA THR A 25 -11.58 12.57 1.74
C THR A 25 -11.89 13.51 0.58
N GLY A 26 -11.27 13.29 -0.58
CA GLY A 26 -11.34 14.19 -1.73
C GLY A 26 -10.45 15.43 -1.61
N GLU A 27 -9.73 15.63 -0.50
CA GLU A 27 -8.89 16.82 -0.31
C GLU A 27 -7.57 16.73 -1.08
N LEU A 28 -7.09 17.86 -1.60
CA LEU A 28 -5.72 17.97 -2.10
C LEU A 28 -4.76 18.10 -0.92
N LYS A 29 -3.74 17.22 -0.90
CA LYS A 29 -2.71 17.17 0.14
C LYS A 29 -1.34 17.14 -0.49
N GLN A 30 -0.34 17.54 0.29
CA GLN A 30 1.06 17.50 -0.09
C GLN A 30 1.82 16.60 0.87
N THR A 31 2.78 15.86 0.35
CA THR A 31 3.66 14.98 1.12
C THR A 31 5.04 14.92 0.48
N SER A 32 6.05 14.44 1.20
CA SER A 32 7.34 14.12 0.62
C SER A 32 7.39 12.66 0.15
N LEU A 33 8.28 12.34 -0.80
CA LEU A 33 8.55 10.95 -1.18
C LEU A 33 8.96 10.10 0.04
N TYR A 34 9.70 10.68 1.00
CA TYR A 34 10.13 10.01 2.22
C TYR A 34 8.95 9.65 3.13
N ASP A 35 8.03 10.58 3.36
CA ASP A 35 6.86 10.32 4.21
C ASP A 35 5.85 9.40 3.52
N ALA A 36 5.68 9.54 2.21
CA ALA A 36 4.77 8.72 1.44
C ALA A 36 5.16 7.23 1.48
N CYS A 37 6.46 6.91 1.42
CA CYS A 37 6.97 5.53 1.47
C CYS A 37 7.34 5.03 2.89
N LEU A 38 7.05 5.81 3.93
CA LEU A 38 7.47 5.49 5.30
C LEU A 38 6.74 4.29 5.90
N ASN A 39 7.46 3.21 6.16
CA ASN A 39 6.91 2.03 6.83
C ASN A 39 7.15 2.12 8.35
N LYS A 40 6.12 1.80 9.15
CA LYS A 40 6.21 1.75 10.63
C LYS A 40 5.39 0.58 11.16
N SER A 41 5.87 -0.08 12.20
CA SER A 41 5.15 -1.16 12.89
C SER A 41 5.37 -1.02 14.40
N SER A 42 4.39 -1.44 15.18
CA SER A 42 4.43 -1.52 16.63
C SER A 42 3.74 -2.80 17.05
N GLU A 43 4.49 -3.66 17.74
CA GLU A 43 4.03 -4.99 18.13
C GLU A 43 4.06 -5.15 19.65
N VAL A 44 3.03 -5.79 20.19
CA VAL A 44 3.00 -6.25 21.58
C VAL A 44 2.70 -7.74 21.60
N THR A 45 3.52 -8.49 22.33
CA THR A 45 3.35 -9.94 22.51
C THR A 45 3.25 -10.28 24.00
N LEU A 46 2.22 -11.04 24.36
CA LEU A 46 1.98 -11.58 25.70
C LEU A 46 2.04 -13.10 25.63
N MET A 47 2.85 -13.71 26.50
CA MET A 47 3.06 -15.15 26.56
C MET A 47 2.81 -15.68 27.97
N ASN A 48 2.08 -16.79 28.05
CA ASN A 48 1.83 -17.54 29.27
C ASN A 48 2.21 -19.01 29.05
N ASN A 49 2.81 -19.59 30.09
CA ASN A 49 2.97 -21.03 30.21
C ASN A 49 2.84 -21.41 31.68
N TYR A 50 1.64 -21.82 32.08
CA TYR A 50 1.32 -22.17 33.45
C TYR A 50 1.17 -23.67 33.63
N ARG A 51 1.97 -24.23 34.54
CA ARG A 51 1.95 -25.65 34.92
C ARG A 51 1.21 -25.81 36.24
N PHE A 52 0.18 -26.64 36.24
CA PHE A 52 -0.53 -27.03 37.45
C PHE A 52 0.12 -28.28 38.04
N ASP A 53 0.04 -28.45 39.35
CA ASP A 53 0.64 -29.58 40.08
C ASP A 53 0.06 -30.95 39.68
N ASN A 54 -1.12 -30.96 39.07
CA ASN A 54 -1.78 -32.18 38.64
C ASN A 54 -1.34 -32.65 37.23
N GLY A 55 -0.33 -32.05 36.60
CA GLY A 55 0.11 -32.41 35.24
C GLY A 55 -0.71 -31.78 34.10
N LEU A 56 -1.59 -30.83 34.42
CA LEU A 56 -2.20 -29.92 33.46
C LEU A 56 -1.21 -28.80 33.13
N ASN A 57 -1.19 -28.36 31.88
CA ASN A 57 -0.37 -27.26 31.41
C ASN A 57 -1.16 -26.39 30.46
N TRP A 58 -1.27 -25.10 30.77
CA TRP A 58 -1.91 -24.11 29.94
C TRP A 58 -0.86 -23.22 29.27
N LYS A 59 -0.90 -23.13 27.96
CA LYS A 59 -0.09 -22.20 27.17
C LYS A 59 -1.02 -21.21 26.48
N ALA A 60 -0.67 -19.94 26.50
CA ALA A 60 -1.36 -18.94 25.69
C ALA A 60 -0.37 -17.92 25.16
N THR A 61 -0.52 -17.54 23.90
CA THR A 61 0.23 -16.45 23.27
C THR A 61 -0.76 -15.55 22.55
N LEU A 62 -0.73 -14.26 22.89
CA LEU A 62 -1.41 -13.21 22.15
C LEU A 62 -0.34 -12.29 21.56
N LYS A 63 -0.39 -12.06 20.26
CA LYS A 63 0.40 -11.06 19.56
C LYS A 63 -0.55 -10.09 18.89
N TYR A 64 -0.28 -8.81 19.03
CA TYR A 64 -0.96 -7.73 18.30
C TYR A 64 0.08 -6.87 17.61
N ASP A 65 -0.08 -6.64 16.30
CA ASP A 65 0.71 -5.71 15.50
C ASP A 65 -0.20 -4.60 14.96
N HIS A 66 0.27 -3.36 15.08
CA HIS A 66 -0.27 -2.21 14.36
C HIS A 66 0.82 -1.66 13.44
N SER A 67 0.56 -1.67 12.13
CA SER A 67 1.54 -1.25 11.14
C SER A 67 0.96 -0.36 10.05
N ARG A 68 1.85 0.44 9.47
CA ARG A 68 1.63 1.19 8.24
C ARG A 68 2.56 0.62 7.18
N GLY A 69 1.98 -0.04 6.19
CA GLY A 69 2.67 -0.47 4.98
C GLY A 69 2.54 0.59 3.88
N ALA A 70 3.63 0.99 3.24
CA ALA A 70 3.56 1.85 2.06
C ALA A 70 4.68 1.64 1.05
N MET A 71 4.32 1.99 -0.18
CA MET A 71 5.18 1.93 -1.35
C MET A 71 4.82 3.08 -2.29
N VAL A 72 5.84 3.82 -2.69
CA VAL A 72 5.73 4.79 -3.78
C VAL A 72 6.49 4.27 -4.98
N TYR A 73 5.87 4.32 -6.14
CA TYR A 73 6.56 4.08 -7.41
C TYR A 73 6.15 5.14 -8.42
N GLN A 74 7.05 5.41 -9.37
CA GLN A 74 6.88 6.45 -10.37
C GLN A 74 7.13 5.89 -11.77
N SER A 75 6.07 5.78 -12.56
CA SER A 75 6.13 5.19 -13.89
C SER A 75 6.25 6.27 -14.97
N PRO A 76 7.16 6.14 -15.94
CA PRO A 76 7.13 6.98 -17.14
C PRO A 76 5.88 6.64 -17.96
N MET A 77 5.18 7.66 -18.44
CA MET A 77 3.91 7.53 -19.16
C MET A 77 4.07 7.88 -20.64
N SER A 78 4.85 8.93 -20.93
CA SER A 78 5.11 9.40 -22.29
C SER A 78 6.44 10.16 -22.33
N ILE A 79 7.00 10.29 -23.53
CA ILE A 79 8.05 11.26 -23.84
C ILE A 79 7.59 12.13 -25.00
N ILE A 80 7.69 13.45 -24.83
CA ILE A 80 7.26 14.45 -25.81
C ILE A 80 8.52 15.13 -26.34
N ASP A 81 8.71 15.12 -27.66
CA ASP A 81 9.74 15.92 -28.33
C ASP A 81 9.16 17.30 -28.67
N LEU A 82 9.55 18.31 -27.90
CA LEU A 82 9.09 19.70 -28.05
C LEU A 82 9.60 20.37 -29.32
N LYS A 83 10.68 19.84 -29.92
CA LYS A 83 11.32 20.42 -31.12
C LYS A 83 10.95 19.67 -32.39
N SER A 84 10.19 18.59 -32.29
CA SER A 84 9.62 17.91 -33.46
C SER A 84 8.69 18.84 -34.25
N ALA A 85 8.65 18.67 -35.58
CA ALA A 85 7.86 19.53 -36.47
C ALA A 85 6.37 19.57 -36.09
N ALA A 86 5.82 18.47 -35.56
CA ALA A 86 4.42 18.39 -35.14
C ALA A 86 4.09 19.19 -33.87
N ASN A 87 5.10 19.49 -33.04
CA ASN A 87 4.91 20.10 -31.72
C ASN A 87 5.39 21.57 -31.66
N GLN A 88 5.85 22.13 -32.79
CA GLN A 88 6.28 23.52 -32.87
C GLN A 88 5.13 24.47 -32.51
N GLY A 89 5.31 25.27 -31.46
CA GLY A 89 4.32 26.24 -30.98
C GLY A 89 3.10 25.63 -30.27
N VAL A 90 3.06 24.32 -30.04
CA VAL A 90 1.93 23.63 -29.40
C VAL A 90 2.00 23.75 -27.88
N TYR A 91 3.19 23.59 -27.30
CA TYR A 91 3.40 23.53 -25.86
C TYR A 91 4.09 24.79 -25.34
N ASN A 92 3.73 25.21 -24.13
CA ASN A 92 4.37 26.30 -23.41
C ASN A 92 4.85 25.81 -22.04
N TYR A 93 5.89 24.97 -22.03
CA TYR A 93 6.40 24.41 -20.80
C TYR A 93 7.18 25.45 -20.00
N MET A 94 6.86 25.52 -18.70
CA MET A 94 7.48 26.42 -17.73
C MET A 94 7.98 25.61 -16.54
N TYR A 95 8.92 26.17 -15.78
CA TYR A 95 9.38 25.66 -14.49
C TYR A 95 9.58 26.82 -13.50
N ARG A 96 9.66 26.50 -12.21
CA ARG A 96 10.06 27.43 -11.15
C ARG A 96 11.52 27.17 -10.81
N ASP A 97 12.33 28.22 -10.83
CA ASP A 97 13.71 28.13 -10.38
C ASP A 97 13.81 28.14 -8.84
N ILE A 98 15.05 28.15 -8.33
CA ILE A 98 15.34 28.12 -6.90
C ILE A 98 14.78 29.33 -6.13
N ASP A 99 14.57 30.46 -6.80
CA ASP A 99 13.97 31.68 -6.24
C ASP A 99 12.45 31.69 -6.38
N GLY A 100 11.86 30.60 -6.89
CA GLY A 100 10.44 30.45 -7.16
C GLY A 100 9.94 31.20 -8.39
N GLN A 101 10.85 31.78 -9.19
CA GLN A 101 10.49 32.55 -10.38
C GLN A 101 10.13 31.62 -11.53
N THR A 102 9.06 31.96 -12.23
CA THR A 102 8.59 31.21 -13.39
C THR A 102 9.49 31.50 -14.61
N LYS A 103 10.07 30.45 -15.19
CA LYS A 103 10.93 30.50 -16.38
C LYS A 103 10.42 29.57 -17.47
N ALA A 104 10.63 29.95 -18.73
CA ALA A 104 10.33 29.10 -19.86
C ALA A 104 11.31 27.93 -19.94
N TYR A 105 10.81 26.73 -20.22
CA TYR A 105 11.61 25.54 -20.46
C TYR A 105 11.90 25.40 -21.97
N ASP A 106 13.18 25.35 -22.34
CA ASP A 106 13.66 25.32 -23.73
C ASP A 106 14.35 23.99 -24.12
N GLY A 107 14.27 23.00 -23.23
CA GLY A 107 14.79 21.65 -23.45
C GLY A 107 14.09 20.92 -24.59
N GLN A 108 14.72 19.86 -25.10
CA GLN A 108 14.16 19.10 -26.23
C GLN A 108 13.00 18.20 -25.83
N TYR A 109 13.11 17.51 -24.69
CA TYR A 109 12.14 16.52 -24.28
C TYR A 109 11.48 16.85 -22.94
N VAL A 110 10.23 16.41 -22.81
CA VAL A 110 9.48 16.34 -21.55
C VAL A 110 9.01 14.91 -21.34
N GLN A 111 9.20 14.39 -20.13
CA GLN A 111 8.71 13.08 -19.73
C GLN A 111 7.51 13.26 -18.80
N THR A 112 6.36 12.78 -19.24
CA THR A 112 5.18 12.65 -18.36
C THR A 112 5.35 11.43 -17.47
N ARG A 113 5.02 11.56 -16.19
CA ARG A 113 5.12 10.50 -15.19
C ARG A 113 3.87 10.42 -14.33
N MET A 114 3.60 9.21 -13.84
CA MET A 114 2.60 8.96 -12.81
C MET A 114 3.32 8.59 -11.52
N SER A 115 2.97 9.23 -10.41
CA SER A 115 3.30 8.75 -9.07
C SER A 115 2.12 8.01 -8.48
N CYS A 116 2.37 6.81 -7.95
CA CYS A 116 1.39 6.04 -7.18
C CYS A 116 1.84 5.99 -5.72
N LEU A 117 1.01 6.52 -4.82
CA LEU A 117 1.24 6.59 -3.39
C LEU A 117 0.35 5.55 -2.71
N ASN A 118 0.89 4.35 -2.51
CA ASN A 118 0.18 3.22 -1.92
C ASN A 118 0.47 3.19 -0.42
N ALA A 119 -0.58 3.23 0.41
CA ALA A 119 -0.45 3.13 1.85
C ALA A 119 -1.65 2.42 2.49
N GLY A 120 -1.36 1.51 3.41
CA GLY A 120 -2.35 0.82 4.23
C GLY A 120 -2.00 0.88 5.70
N LYS A 121 -3.02 1.06 6.55
CA LYS A 121 -2.93 0.76 7.99
C LYS A 121 -3.41 -0.66 8.18
N ILE A 122 -2.65 -1.45 8.93
CA ILE A 122 -2.85 -2.87 9.13
C ILE A 122 -2.88 -3.11 10.64
N ASP A 123 -3.92 -3.80 11.09
CA ASP A 123 -4.05 -4.31 12.44
C ASP A 123 -4.11 -5.84 12.35
N GLU A 124 -3.23 -6.51 13.09
CA GLU A 124 -3.15 -7.97 13.10
C GLU A 124 -3.17 -8.46 14.55
N ALA A 125 -4.01 -9.46 14.85
CA ALA A 125 -4.00 -10.14 16.13
C ALA A 125 -3.91 -11.66 15.93
N LEU A 126 -2.95 -12.29 16.58
CA LEU A 126 -2.81 -13.74 16.62
C LEU A 126 -2.96 -14.19 18.06
N PHE A 127 -3.95 -15.04 18.30
CA PHE A 127 -4.17 -15.67 19.58
C PHE A 127 -4.04 -17.18 19.44
N THR A 128 -3.20 -17.77 20.28
CA THR A 128 -3.09 -19.22 20.40
C THR A 128 -3.23 -19.59 21.87
N THR A 129 -4.07 -20.57 22.17
CA THR A 129 -4.20 -21.11 23.53
C THR A 129 -4.34 -22.61 23.46
N GLU A 130 -3.61 -23.32 24.32
CA GLU A 130 -3.66 -24.78 24.41
C GLU A 130 -3.70 -25.19 25.87
N LEU A 131 -4.67 -26.02 26.20
CA LEU A 131 -4.70 -26.76 27.44
C LEU A 131 -4.24 -28.19 27.16
N SER A 132 -3.20 -28.63 27.84
CA SER A 132 -2.66 -29.98 27.70
C SER A 132 -2.67 -30.69 29.06
N LYS A 133 -3.07 -31.96 29.08
CA LYS A 133 -3.06 -32.80 30.27
C LYS A 133 -2.24 -34.04 29.99
N LYS A 134 -1.17 -34.22 30.76
CA LYS A 134 -0.36 -35.43 30.70
C LYS A 134 -0.82 -36.42 31.77
N PHE A 135 -1.13 -37.64 31.34
CA PHE A 135 -1.37 -38.81 32.15
C PHE A 135 -0.16 -39.75 32.06
N ARG A 136 -0.22 -40.89 32.76
CA ARG A 136 0.87 -41.88 32.73
C ARG A 136 1.12 -42.48 31.34
N THR A 137 0.04 -42.72 30.59
CA THR A 137 0.07 -43.41 29.28
C THR A 137 -0.55 -42.58 28.17
N SER A 138 -0.91 -41.32 28.43
CA SER A 138 -1.51 -40.47 27.40
C SER A 138 -1.30 -38.99 27.62
N THR A 139 -1.42 -38.21 26.54
CA THR A 139 -1.45 -36.75 26.59
C THR A 139 -2.62 -36.25 25.77
N PHE A 140 -3.52 -35.50 26.39
CA PHE A 140 -4.62 -34.82 25.72
C PHE A 140 -4.28 -33.35 25.52
N ARG A 141 -4.66 -32.79 24.37
CA ARG A 141 -4.54 -31.36 24.08
C ARG A 141 -5.84 -30.85 23.47
N LEU A 142 -6.29 -29.71 23.95
CA LEU A 142 -7.39 -28.95 23.37
C LEU A 142 -6.88 -27.52 23.19
N GLY A 143 -6.97 -27.00 21.98
CA GLY A 143 -6.48 -25.67 21.70
C GLY A 143 -7.32 -24.89 20.71
N VAL A 144 -7.17 -23.58 20.79
CA VAL A 144 -7.81 -22.59 19.91
C VAL A 144 -6.73 -21.74 19.28
N ASN A 145 -6.86 -21.49 17.98
CA ASN A 145 -6.08 -20.51 17.26
C ASN A 145 -7.03 -19.50 16.62
N GLU A 146 -6.77 -18.21 16.80
CA GLU A 146 -7.49 -17.15 16.12
C GLU A 146 -6.48 -16.23 15.45
N TRP A 147 -6.74 -15.90 14.19
CA TRP A 147 -6.00 -14.91 13.43
C TRP A 147 -6.97 -13.89 12.88
N PHE A 148 -6.87 -12.67 13.41
CA PHE A 148 -7.61 -11.52 12.95
C PHE A 148 -6.69 -10.58 12.19
N TYR A 149 -7.17 -10.09 11.05
CA TYR A 149 -6.50 -9.13 10.21
C TYR A 149 -7.49 -8.04 9.81
N HIS A 150 -7.10 -6.77 9.91
CA HIS A 150 -7.85 -5.64 9.41
C HIS A 150 -6.92 -4.73 8.61
N ILE A 151 -7.39 -4.24 7.47
CA ILE A 151 -6.65 -3.30 6.64
C ILE A 151 -7.54 -2.14 6.20
N ASP A 152 -6.98 -0.94 6.22
CA ASP A 152 -7.50 0.26 5.57
C ASP A 152 -6.44 0.75 4.58
N TYR A 153 -6.57 0.28 3.33
CA TYR A 153 -5.66 0.53 2.21
C TYR A 153 -6.21 1.55 1.23
N CYS A 154 -5.29 2.36 0.70
CA CYS A 154 -5.58 3.30 -0.35
C CYS A 154 -4.35 3.56 -1.21
N SER A 155 -4.56 3.69 -2.51
CA SER A 155 -3.60 4.20 -3.47
C SER A 155 -4.10 5.51 -4.06
N ASN A 156 -3.30 6.57 -3.91
CA ASN A 156 -3.55 7.85 -4.56
C ASN A 156 -2.61 7.98 -5.76
N THR A 157 -3.11 8.50 -6.88
CA THR A 157 -2.28 8.71 -8.07
C THR A 157 -2.25 10.17 -8.48
N THR A 158 -1.11 10.63 -8.96
CA THR A 158 -0.94 11.97 -9.54
C THR A 158 -0.05 11.89 -10.77
N MET A 159 -0.39 12.64 -11.80
CA MET A 159 0.48 12.87 -12.94
C MET A 159 1.35 14.11 -12.69
N TYR A 160 2.53 14.13 -13.27
CA TYR A 160 3.38 15.31 -13.37
C TYR A 160 4.31 15.19 -14.58
N ASP A 161 4.80 16.33 -15.06
CA ASP A 161 5.79 16.38 -16.13
C ASP A 161 7.16 16.75 -15.58
N GLN A 162 8.22 16.19 -16.18
CA GLN A 162 9.60 16.55 -15.84
C GLN A 162 10.47 16.75 -17.09
N SER A 163 11.54 17.51 -16.93
CA SER A 163 12.59 17.64 -17.95
C SER A 163 13.35 16.32 -18.16
N VAL A 164 14.05 16.24 -19.29
CA VAL A 164 14.96 15.13 -19.63
C VAL A 164 16.38 15.72 -19.76
N PRO A 165 17.13 15.81 -18.65
CA PRO A 165 18.46 16.40 -18.68
C PRO A 165 19.44 15.51 -19.45
N SER A 166 20.24 16.13 -20.32
CA SER A 166 21.31 15.45 -21.08
C SER A 166 22.69 15.56 -20.42
N ASP A 167 22.82 16.44 -19.42
CA ASP A 167 24.07 16.79 -18.73
C ASP A 167 24.26 16.05 -17.40
N GLY A 168 23.36 15.10 -17.08
CA GLY A 168 23.40 14.35 -15.83
C GLY A 168 22.90 15.11 -14.60
N SER A 169 22.35 16.33 -14.78
CA SER A 169 21.65 17.05 -13.71
C SER A 169 20.35 16.35 -13.30
N TYR A 170 19.78 16.75 -12.15
CA TYR A 170 18.46 16.27 -11.74
C TYR A 170 17.39 16.79 -12.70
N ALA A 171 16.34 15.97 -12.91
CA ALA A 171 15.19 16.45 -13.63
C ALA A 171 14.53 17.63 -12.88
N LEU A 172 13.93 18.55 -13.62
CA LEU A 172 13.14 19.64 -13.09
C LEU A 172 11.67 19.30 -13.32
N ARG A 173 10.80 19.64 -12.37
CA ARG A 173 9.37 19.62 -12.67
C ARG A 173 9.05 20.74 -13.64
N VAL A 174 8.23 20.42 -14.63
CA VAL A 174 7.74 21.37 -15.63
C VAL A 174 6.23 21.28 -15.71
N TRP A 175 5.57 22.33 -16.21
CA TRP A 175 4.14 22.29 -16.52
C TRP A 175 3.88 23.03 -17.82
N ASP A 176 2.90 22.56 -18.60
CA ASP A 176 2.45 23.28 -19.79
C ASP A 176 1.48 24.40 -19.39
N ALA A 177 1.94 25.65 -19.50
CA ALA A 177 1.17 26.84 -19.16
C ALA A 177 -0.04 27.07 -20.08
N ASN A 178 -0.09 26.41 -21.25
CA ASN A 178 -1.29 26.42 -22.10
C ASN A 178 -2.42 25.56 -21.52
N GLN A 179 -2.10 24.60 -20.64
CA GLN A 179 -3.07 23.63 -20.10
C GLN A 179 -3.34 23.83 -18.61
N ARG A 180 -2.35 24.27 -17.82
CA ARG A 180 -2.41 24.28 -16.36
C ARG A 180 -1.47 25.31 -15.75
N THR A 181 -1.63 25.57 -14.45
CA THR A 181 -0.81 26.52 -13.67
C THR A 181 0.07 25.85 -12.60
N GLY A 182 0.05 24.52 -12.53
CA GLY A 182 0.79 23.73 -11.55
C GLY A 182 1.34 22.43 -12.11
N TYR A 183 2.26 21.81 -11.37
CA TYR A 183 2.98 20.62 -11.81
C TYR A 183 2.16 19.33 -11.81
N PHE A 184 1.18 19.23 -10.90
CA PHE A 184 0.45 17.99 -10.65
C PHE A 184 -0.97 18.06 -11.22
N TYR A 185 -1.41 16.98 -11.85
CA TYR A 185 -2.70 16.90 -12.53
C TYR A 185 -3.21 15.46 -12.63
N ASP A 186 -4.41 15.28 -13.19
CA ASP A 186 -5.03 13.96 -13.42
C ASP A 186 -5.06 13.10 -12.14
N PHE A 187 -5.38 13.72 -11.00
CA PHE A 187 -5.41 13.05 -9.70
C PHE A 187 -6.37 11.86 -9.73
N ASN A 188 -5.92 10.68 -9.28
CA ASN A 188 -6.72 9.45 -9.17
C ASN A 188 -7.35 8.92 -10.47
N LYS A 189 -6.92 9.42 -11.64
CA LYS A 189 -7.47 9.00 -12.93
C LYS A 189 -7.06 7.59 -13.36
N ASN A 190 -5.86 7.15 -12.98
CA ASN A 190 -5.23 5.98 -13.57
C ASN A 190 -5.37 4.73 -12.68
N ALA A 191 -4.57 4.67 -11.62
CA ALA A 191 -4.34 3.45 -10.82
C ALA A 191 -4.69 3.63 -9.33
N SER A 192 -5.64 4.51 -9.00
CA SER A 192 -6.05 4.73 -7.61
C SER A 192 -6.93 3.58 -7.11
N GLU A 193 -6.68 3.13 -5.90
CA GLU A 193 -7.36 1.98 -5.31
C GLU A 193 -7.78 2.30 -3.88
N TYR A 194 -8.80 1.60 -3.41
CA TYR A 194 -9.21 1.66 -2.03
C TYR A 194 -9.79 0.32 -1.65
N TYR A 195 -9.28 -0.22 -0.54
CA TYR A 195 -9.76 -1.45 0.05
C TYR A 195 -9.78 -1.29 1.56
N LYS A 196 -10.92 -1.56 2.18
CA LYS A 196 -11.05 -1.64 3.62
C LYS A 196 -11.74 -2.93 4.00
N GLY A 197 -11.11 -3.74 4.83
CA GLY A 197 -11.64 -5.07 5.12
C GLY A 197 -11.06 -5.71 6.34
N SER A 198 -11.69 -6.79 6.76
CA SER A 198 -11.23 -7.64 7.85
C SER A 198 -11.37 -9.10 7.48
N GLU A 199 -10.42 -9.90 7.93
CA GLU A 199 -10.44 -11.34 7.87
C GLU A 199 -10.30 -11.90 9.29
N ASN A 200 -11.13 -12.87 9.66
CA ASN A 200 -10.96 -13.65 10.88
C ASN A 200 -10.92 -15.14 10.55
N LYS A 201 -9.89 -15.84 11.04
CA LYS A 201 -9.72 -17.30 10.95
C LYS A 201 -9.66 -17.86 12.36
N LEU A 202 -10.63 -18.68 12.72
CA LEU A 202 -10.71 -19.38 13.99
C LEU A 202 -10.54 -20.88 13.76
N ALA A 203 -9.72 -21.53 14.58
CA ALA A 203 -9.57 -22.97 14.57
C ALA A 203 -9.64 -23.53 15.98
N LEU A 204 -10.48 -24.54 16.17
CA LEU A 204 -10.52 -25.38 17.37
C LEU A 204 -9.89 -26.72 17.02
N TYR A 205 -8.92 -27.18 17.82
CA TYR A 205 -8.30 -28.48 17.61
C TYR A 205 -8.24 -29.30 18.89
N PHE A 206 -8.26 -30.61 18.71
CA PHE A 206 -8.07 -31.60 19.74
C PHE A 206 -7.07 -32.65 19.27
N THR A 207 -6.13 -33.05 20.13
CA THR A 207 -5.23 -34.18 19.88
C THR A 207 -5.12 -35.08 21.10
N HIS A 208 -4.93 -36.37 20.87
CA HIS A 208 -4.67 -37.37 21.88
C HIS A 208 -3.54 -38.29 21.44
N ASP A 209 -2.46 -38.29 22.23
CA ASP A 209 -1.36 -39.23 22.11
C ASP A 209 -1.59 -40.31 23.16
N TRP A 210 -1.66 -41.58 22.76
CA TRP A 210 -1.98 -42.69 23.65
C TRP A 210 -1.05 -43.87 23.47
N ASP A 211 -0.29 -44.19 24.52
CA ASP A 211 0.44 -45.44 24.64
C ASP A 211 -0.53 -46.52 25.13
N VAL A 212 -1.17 -47.23 24.19
CA VAL A 212 -2.13 -48.32 24.49
C VAL A 212 -1.43 -49.44 25.25
N THR A 213 -0.21 -49.78 24.82
CA THR A 213 0.71 -50.71 25.49
C THR A 213 2.14 -50.22 25.33
N ASN A 214 3.11 -50.86 25.99
CA ASN A 214 4.54 -50.57 25.81
C ASN A 214 5.08 -50.81 24.38
N LYS A 215 4.25 -51.37 23.47
CA LYS A 215 4.61 -51.70 22.09
C LYS A 215 3.64 -51.11 21.05
N LEU A 216 2.57 -50.43 21.48
CA LEU A 216 1.53 -49.90 20.58
C LEU A 216 1.11 -48.52 21.04
N ASN A 217 1.32 -47.53 20.15
CA ASN A 217 0.95 -46.15 20.36
C ASN A 217 -0.03 -45.71 19.27
N LEU A 218 -1.04 -44.95 19.66
CA LEU A 218 -2.04 -44.35 18.78
C LEU A 218 -1.99 -42.84 18.92
N TYR A 219 -2.11 -42.15 17.78
CA TYR A 219 -2.16 -40.70 17.70
C TYR A 219 -3.35 -40.32 16.84
N TYR A 220 -4.25 -39.51 17.37
CA TYR A 220 -5.39 -39.03 16.61
C TYR A 220 -5.81 -37.64 17.07
N GLY A 221 -6.54 -36.95 16.21
CA GLY A 221 -7.00 -35.60 16.48
C GLY A 221 -8.02 -35.13 15.46
N ALA A 222 -8.61 -33.99 15.74
CA ALA A 222 -9.55 -33.31 14.88
C ALA A 222 -9.32 -31.80 14.94
N ARG A 223 -9.65 -31.10 13.85
CA ARG A 223 -9.57 -29.65 13.75
C ARG A 223 -10.77 -29.12 12.99
N LEU A 224 -11.43 -28.11 13.56
CA LEU A 224 -12.54 -27.40 12.96
C LEU A 224 -12.08 -25.98 12.68
N GLU A 225 -12.25 -25.52 11.45
CA GLU A 225 -11.83 -24.19 11.01
C GLU A 225 -13.04 -23.39 10.54
N TRP A 226 -13.07 -22.12 10.92
CA TRP A 226 -14.05 -21.14 10.49
C TRP A 226 -13.33 -19.89 10.01
N GLN A 227 -13.74 -19.38 8.85
CA GLN A 227 -13.16 -18.19 8.24
C GLN A 227 -14.27 -17.23 7.82
N LYS A 228 -14.08 -15.95 8.13
CA LYS A 228 -14.98 -14.88 7.70
C LYS A 228 -14.18 -13.74 7.09
N LEU A 229 -14.57 -13.35 5.89
CA LEU A 229 -14.03 -12.17 5.20
C LEU A 229 -15.13 -11.13 5.05
N LYS A 230 -14.79 -9.87 5.30
CA LYS A 230 -15.63 -8.71 5.01
C LYS A 230 -14.75 -7.64 4.39
N GLY A 231 -15.21 -6.97 3.35
CA GLY A 231 -14.48 -5.85 2.80
C GLY A 231 -15.31 -5.01 1.85
N GLU A 232 -14.82 -3.80 1.64
CA GLU A 232 -15.36 -2.79 0.76
C GLU A 232 -14.26 -2.33 -0.18
N ASN A 233 -14.56 -2.25 -1.47
CA ASN A 233 -13.68 -1.72 -2.50
C ASN A 233 -14.34 -0.50 -3.14
N ALA A 234 -13.53 0.45 -3.60
CA ALA A 234 -14.05 1.58 -4.36
C ALA A 234 -14.35 1.19 -5.81
N ALA A 235 -15.62 1.26 -6.19
CA ALA A 235 -16.05 1.16 -7.58
C ALA A 235 -16.52 2.54 -8.07
N VAL A 236 -16.13 2.91 -9.28
CA VAL A 236 -16.52 4.19 -9.89
C VAL A 236 -17.90 4.04 -10.48
N LYS A 237 -18.81 4.99 -10.17
CA LYS A 237 -20.17 5.02 -10.71
C LYS A 237 -20.49 6.39 -11.30
N ASN A 238 -21.30 6.42 -12.35
CA ASN A 238 -21.90 7.65 -12.87
C ASN A 238 -23.19 8.01 -12.09
N ALA A 239 -23.85 9.10 -12.48
CA ALA A 239 -25.06 9.59 -11.81
C ALA A 239 -26.24 8.58 -11.86
N LYS A 240 -26.23 7.67 -12.84
CA LYS A 240 -27.22 6.59 -13.00
C LYS A 240 -26.88 5.34 -12.18
N GLY A 241 -25.75 5.33 -11.47
CA GLY A 241 -25.27 4.20 -10.69
C GLY A 241 -24.58 3.11 -11.50
N GLU A 242 -24.31 3.36 -12.79
CA GLU A 242 -23.63 2.44 -13.69
C GLU A 242 -22.12 2.47 -13.44
N PHE A 243 -21.47 1.31 -13.53
CA PHE A 243 -20.02 1.20 -13.35
C PHE A 243 -19.28 1.75 -14.57
N VAL A 244 -18.34 2.68 -14.33
CA VAL A 244 -17.57 3.36 -15.38
C VAL A 244 -16.07 3.37 -15.08
N GLY A 245 -15.27 3.87 -16.03
CA GLY A 245 -13.84 4.07 -15.82
C GLY A 245 -13.54 5.18 -14.82
N ARG A 246 -12.34 5.16 -14.24
CA ARG A 246 -11.86 6.26 -13.39
C ARG A 246 -11.70 7.55 -14.20
N PHE A 247 -11.88 8.68 -13.52
CA PHE A 247 -11.77 10.02 -14.08
C PHE A 247 -10.84 10.87 -13.22
N ALA A 248 -10.40 12.01 -13.76
CA ALA A 248 -9.58 12.96 -13.00
C ALA A 248 -10.35 13.46 -11.77
N ASP A 249 -9.64 13.62 -10.66
CA ASP A 249 -10.19 14.00 -9.36
C ASP A 249 -11.12 12.97 -8.72
N TYR A 250 -10.99 11.69 -9.07
CA TYR A 250 -11.73 10.62 -8.40
C TYR A 250 -11.40 10.52 -6.90
N TYR A 251 -12.42 10.29 -6.07
CA TYR A 251 -12.33 9.97 -4.65
C TYR A 251 -13.62 9.23 -4.22
N LEU A 252 -13.64 8.67 -3.00
CA LEU A 252 -14.81 7.99 -2.46
C LEU A 252 -16.02 8.94 -2.39
N GLY A 253 -17.08 8.60 -3.10
CA GLY A 253 -18.29 9.43 -3.21
C GLY A 253 -18.30 10.38 -4.41
N ALA A 254 -17.21 10.49 -5.16
CA ALA A 254 -17.20 11.22 -6.41
C ALA A 254 -18.03 10.48 -7.47
N THR A 255 -18.86 11.23 -8.21
CA THR A 255 -19.65 10.71 -9.32
C THR A 255 -18.98 11.11 -10.63
N ALA A 256 -18.81 10.14 -11.53
CA ALA A 256 -18.24 10.44 -12.84
C ALA A 256 -19.14 11.42 -13.62
N PRO A 257 -18.57 12.40 -14.33
CA PRO A 257 -19.30 13.17 -15.32
C PRO A 257 -19.90 12.23 -16.38
N ASP A 258 -21.09 12.55 -16.88
CA ASP A 258 -21.74 11.83 -17.99
C ASP A 258 -20.98 12.02 -19.32
#